data_AF-A0A1S1Z1L0-F1
#
_entry.id   AF-A0A1S1Z1L0-F1
#
_cell.length_a   1.000
_cell.length_b   1.000
_cell.length_c   1.000
_cell.angle_alpha   90.00
_cell.angle_beta   90.00
_cell.angle_gamma   90.00
#
_symmetry.space_group_name_H-M   'P 1'
#
loop_
_entity.id
_entity.type
_entity.pdbx_description
1 polymer ?
#
loop_
_entity_poly.entity_id
_entity_poly.type
_entity_poly.pdbx_seq_one_letter_code
_entity_poly.pdbx_strand_id
1 'polypeptide(L)'
;MKINSLLKSFITYSSIIFITFTNDLQASSPVEGKPFLKYLKDIKIEKNERIDEFYYADGKVVSSNDAISNVVLQYEGKSMGFSINRTYFIPGAGFTKKDYRDASTFNYELINSSKEALKEDFITVESSIRKIPFLPLRAGLSGRWAILNGYAPLDYNTHKNIKRTVFEIEENFTTSSGESMNIIGSSYGSVVAANTVIALLERDNGIDKIDVLILSASMIDQESELGMKLKTLQEEEKIAVLYYQITPNDNITACSGKSKKEARKGFRRVVFNTAPSIINLKKHAHNIASKSPKRANEVFDVIIRNSEVNWTIDNNDYFTQSK
;
A
#
# COMPACT_ATOMS: atom_id res chain seq x y z
N MET A 1 17.83 10.44 -17.67
CA MET A 1 18.12 10.47 -16.22
C MET A 1 17.47 11.73 -15.63
N LYS A 2 16.80 11.62 -14.46
CA LYS A 2 15.98 12.64 -13.74
C LYS A 2 14.48 12.75 -14.12
N ILE A 3 13.69 11.73 -13.74
CA ILE A 3 12.20 11.75 -13.63
C ILE A 3 11.76 11.73 -12.14
N ASN A 4 12.68 11.38 -11.22
CA ASN A 4 12.41 11.20 -9.79
C ASN A 4 12.28 12.49 -8.95
N SER A 5 12.43 13.70 -9.52
CA SER A 5 12.32 14.95 -8.72
C SER A 5 10.95 15.62 -8.78
N LEU A 6 10.17 15.42 -9.84
CA LEU A 6 8.89 16.14 -10.02
C LEU A 6 7.75 15.57 -9.17
N LEU A 7 7.66 14.25 -9.02
CA LEU A 7 6.70 13.62 -8.08
C LEU A 7 7.11 13.81 -6.61
N LYS A 8 8.41 13.98 -6.32
CA LYS A 8 8.88 14.26 -4.96
C LYS A 8 8.42 15.62 -4.43
N SER A 9 8.34 16.63 -5.29
CA SER A 9 7.80 17.95 -4.92
C SER A 9 6.29 17.97 -4.71
N PHE A 10 5.55 16.91 -5.06
CA PHE A 10 4.10 16.82 -4.87
C PHE A 10 3.68 16.18 -3.53
N ILE A 11 4.58 15.47 -2.85
CA ILE A 11 4.24 14.65 -1.65
C ILE A 11 5.06 15.06 -0.41
N THR A 12 6.02 15.98 -0.54
CA THR A 12 6.75 16.49 0.63
C THR A 12 6.45 17.96 0.86
N TYR A 13 5.35 18.23 1.54
CA TYR A 13 5.28 19.10 2.72
C TYR A 13 3.94 18.80 3.40
N SER A 14 3.98 18.54 4.69
CA SER A 14 2.83 18.58 5.59
C SER A 14 1.86 19.70 5.20
N SER A 15 0.59 19.38 5.00
CA SER A 15 -0.53 20.25 4.62
C SER A 15 -0.73 20.44 3.11
N ILE A 16 -1.87 19.91 2.63
CA ILE A 16 -2.66 20.37 1.47
C ILE A 16 -2.00 20.15 0.09
N ILE A 17 -2.65 19.31 -0.70
CA ILE A 17 -2.39 19.16 -2.13
C ILE A 17 -2.86 20.44 -2.84
N PHE A 18 -1.92 21.24 -3.33
CA PHE A 18 -2.20 22.28 -4.32
C PHE A 18 -1.88 21.72 -5.71
N ILE A 19 -2.92 21.45 -6.50
CA ILE A 19 -2.76 21.23 -7.94
C ILE A 19 -3.09 22.56 -8.62
N THR A 20 -2.05 23.29 -9.03
CA THR A 20 -2.19 24.50 -9.85
C THR A 20 -1.97 24.11 -11.31
N PHE A 21 -3.01 24.24 -12.14
CA PHE A 21 -2.87 24.23 -13.59
C PHE A 21 -2.65 25.67 -14.06
N THR A 22 -1.51 25.96 -14.70
CA THR A 22 -1.30 27.24 -15.38
C THR A 22 -1.97 27.20 -16.76
N ASN A 23 -2.58 28.32 -17.14
CA ASN A 23 -3.56 28.50 -18.24
C ASN A 23 -3.13 28.18 -19.68
N ASP A 24 -2.01 27.49 -19.91
CA ASP A 24 -1.45 27.32 -21.27
C ASP A 24 -1.46 25.86 -21.79
N LEU A 25 -2.26 24.98 -21.20
CA LEU A 25 -2.50 23.66 -21.80
C LEU A 25 -3.61 23.75 -22.86
N GLN A 26 -3.22 24.00 -24.12
CA GLN A 26 -4.08 23.63 -25.24
C GLN A 26 -4.29 22.11 -25.19
N ALA A 27 -5.51 21.71 -24.84
CA ALA A 27 -5.94 20.32 -24.79
C ALA A 27 -5.83 19.69 -26.17
N SER A 28 -4.74 18.95 -26.42
CA SER A 28 -4.76 17.88 -27.41
C SER A 28 -5.26 16.63 -26.68
N SER A 29 -6.42 16.13 -27.13
CA SER A 29 -7.00 14.87 -26.68
C SER A 29 -5.92 13.78 -26.62
N PRO A 30 -5.80 13.01 -25.52
CA PRO A 30 -4.86 11.91 -25.45
C PRO A 30 -5.32 10.83 -26.41
N VAL A 31 -4.66 10.76 -27.57
CA VAL A 31 -4.65 9.59 -28.44
C VAL A 31 -4.24 8.38 -27.58
N GLU A 32 -5.03 7.31 -27.70
CA GLU A 32 -4.88 6.03 -27.00
C GLU A 32 -3.42 5.65 -26.71
N GLY A 33 -3.13 5.35 -25.43
CA GLY A 33 -1.96 4.57 -25.06
C GLY A 33 -0.65 5.31 -24.78
N LYS A 34 -0.64 6.59 -24.38
CA LYS A 34 0.61 7.26 -23.91
C LYS A 34 0.51 7.80 -22.47
N PRO A 35 1.55 7.60 -21.63
CA PRO A 35 1.56 8.05 -20.25
C PRO A 35 1.66 9.58 -20.12
N PHE A 36 0.79 10.14 -19.27
CA PHE A 36 0.60 11.57 -18.94
C PHE A 36 1.89 12.33 -18.59
N LEU A 37 2.92 11.64 -18.09
CA LEU A 37 4.18 12.20 -17.61
C LEU A 37 5.02 12.99 -18.65
N LYS A 38 4.74 12.85 -19.95
CA LYS A 38 5.49 13.61 -20.97
C LYS A 38 5.05 15.08 -21.05
N TYR A 39 3.82 15.41 -20.65
CA TYR A 39 3.24 16.76 -20.76
C TYR A 39 3.59 17.68 -19.58
N LEU A 40 4.02 17.13 -18.44
CA LEU A 40 4.37 17.91 -17.25
C LEU A 40 5.79 18.53 -17.28
N LYS A 41 6.61 18.22 -18.31
CA LYS A 41 8.01 18.68 -18.37
C LYS A 41 8.18 20.17 -18.72
N ASP A 42 7.15 20.79 -19.28
CA ASP A 42 7.24 22.17 -19.81
C ASP A 42 6.53 23.20 -18.92
N ILE A 43 6.06 22.80 -17.73
CA ILE A 43 5.39 23.71 -16.78
C ILE A 43 6.45 24.52 -16.00
N LYS A 44 6.57 25.80 -16.31
CA LYS A 44 7.25 26.78 -15.44
C LYS A 44 6.32 27.11 -14.27
N ILE A 45 6.75 26.79 -13.05
CA ILE A 45 6.07 27.18 -11.81
C ILE A 45 6.56 28.59 -11.46
N GLU A 46 5.74 29.61 -11.74
CA GLU A 46 5.98 30.95 -11.22
C GLU A 46 5.43 31.05 -9.80
N LYS A 47 6.30 31.46 -8.87
CA LYS A 47 5.92 31.72 -7.48
C LYS A 47 5.06 32.97 -7.44
N ASN A 48 3.79 32.81 -7.11
CA ASN A 48 3.00 33.62 -6.16
C ASN A 48 1.53 33.55 -6.54
N GLU A 49 0.72 32.92 -5.70
CA GLU A 49 -0.54 33.43 -5.15
C GLU A 49 -1.16 32.30 -4.34
N ARG A 50 -1.56 32.60 -3.10
CA ARG A 50 -2.36 31.68 -2.29
C ARG A 50 -3.75 31.66 -2.92
N ILE A 51 -4.08 30.60 -3.63
CA ILE A 51 -5.45 30.33 -4.06
C ILE A 51 -6.08 29.50 -2.95
N ASP A 52 -6.50 30.20 -1.89
CA ASP A 52 -7.37 29.64 -0.87
C ASP A 52 -8.77 29.52 -1.51
N GLU A 53 -9.05 28.41 -2.22
CA GLU A 53 -10.39 27.81 -2.48
C GLU A 53 -10.41 26.99 -3.79
N PHE A 54 -10.73 25.69 -3.69
CA PHE A 54 -11.08 24.83 -4.82
C PHE A 54 -12.59 24.58 -4.79
N TYR A 55 -13.28 24.82 -5.90
CA TYR A 55 -14.74 24.70 -6.03
C TYR A 55 -15.13 23.44 -6.83
N TYR A 56 -16.30 22.88 -6.49
CA TYR A 56 -16.88 21.67 -7.08
C TYR A 56 -18.36 21.84 -7.42
N ALA A 57 -18.84 20.99 -8.35
CA ALA A 57 -20.26 20.78 -8.62
C ALA A 57 -21.02 20.55 -7.31
N ASP A 58 -22.18 21.21 -7.20
CA ASP A 58 -23.05 21.35 -6.02
C ASP A 58 -22.64 22.35 -4.93
N GLY A 59 -21.60 23.17 -5.14
CA GLY A 59 -21.38 24.38 -4.34
C GLY A 59 -21.03 24.13 -2.87
N LYS A 60 -20.55 22.94 -2.51
CA LYS A 60 -19.99 22.66 -1.19
C LYS A 60 -18.47 22.82 -1.19
N VAL A 61 -17.99 23.61 -0.23
CA VAL A 61 -16.57 23.79 0.07
C VAL A 61 -16.05 22.54 0.78
N VAL A 62 -15.13 21.83 0.14
CA VAL A 62 -14.36 20.76 0.78
C VAL A 62 -13.41 21.38 1.80
N SER A 63 -13.48 20.89 3.03
CA SER A 63 -12.54 21.30 4.08
C SER A 63 -11.34 20.34 4.09
N SER A 64 -10.29 20.65 4.84
CA SER A 64 -9.15 19.74 5.08
C SER A 64 -9.55 18.34 5.64
N ASN A 65 -10.83 18.13 5.94
CA ASN A 65 -11.39 16.94 6.56
C ASN A 65 -11.99 15.91 5.57
N ASP A 66 -11.95 16.11 4.25
CA ASP A 66 -12.42 15.11 3.26
C ASP A 66 -11.29 14.24 2.65
N ALA A 67 -11.53 12.94 2.39
CA ALA A 67 -10.52 12.00 1.90
C ALA A 67 -10.10 12.30 0.45
N ILE A 68 -8.88 11.94 0.04
CA ILE A 68 -8.45 12.09 -1.37
C ILE A 68 -9.33 11.26 -2.30
N SER A 69 -9.86 10.12 -1.83
CA SER A 69 -10.87 9.33 -2.56
C SER A 69 -12.17 10.10 -2.85
N ASN A 70 -12.40 11.24 -2.18
CA ASN A 70 -13.56 12.10 -2.38
C ASN A 70 -13.22 13.40 -3.13
N VAL A 71 -11.97 13.57 -3.54
CA VAL A 71 -11.52 14.73 -4.32
C VAL A 71 -11.91 14.46 -5.78
N VAL A 72 -12.98 15.12 -6.23
CA VAL A 72 -13.24 15.34 -7.67
C VAL A 72 -12.23 16.43 -8.16
N LEU A 73 -12.18 16.90 -9.39
CA LEU A 73 -11.46 18.12 -9.78
C LEU A 73 -12.16 18.65 -11.01
N GLN A 74 -12.49 19.93 -11.06
CA GLN A 74 -13.14 20.49 -12.23
C GLN A 74 -12.12 21.10 -13.20
N TYR A 75 -12.15 20.66 -14.46
CA TYR A 75 -11.33 21.21 -15.54
C TYR A 75 -12.12 21.20 -16.85
N GLU A 76 -12.30 22.36 -17.48
CA GLU A 76 -13.03 22.53 -18.74
C GLU A 76 -14.44 21.90 -18.75
N GLY A 77 -15.19 22.03 -17.66
CA GLY A 77 -16.53 21.45 -17.53
C GLY A 77 -16.55 19.93 -17.28
N LYS A 78 -15.40 19.29 -17.09
CA LYS A 78 -15.28 17.89 -16.70
C LYS A 78 -14.92 17.78 -15.22
N SER A 79 -15.50 16.79 -14.57
CA SER A 79 -15.24 16.42 -13.17
C SER A 79 -14.28 15.22 -13.16
N MET A 80 -13.20 15.27 -12.38
CA MET A 80 -12.20 14.20 -12.26
C MET A 80 -12.15 13.68 -10.82
N GLY A 81 -12.77 12.54 -10.53
CA GLY A 81 -12.65 11.84 -9.26
C GLY A 81 -11.39 11.00 -9.15
N PHE A 82 -10.74 11.01 -7.99
CA PHE A 82 -9.78 9.97 -7.63
C PHE A 82 -10.52 8.87 -6.88
N SER A 83 -10.46 7.63 -7.36
CA SER A 83 -10.96 6.48 -6.60
C SER A 83 -9.78 5.66 -6.13
N ILE A 84 -9.59 5.62 -4.81
CA ILE A 84 -8.55 4.80 -4.20
C ILE A 84 -9.25 3.65 -3.50
N ASN A 85 -8.94 2.44 -3.93
CA ASN A 85 -9.51 1.24 -3.34
C ASN A 85 -9.10 1.08 -1.88
N ARG A 86 -10.02 0.51 -1.09
CA ARG A 86 -9.81 0.28 0.34
C ARG A 86 -8.51 -0.48 0.55
N THR A 87 -7.70 0.03 1.48
CA THR A 87 -6.33 -0.40 1.72
C THR A 87 -6.19 -1.02 3.09
N TYR A 88 -5.81 -2.30 3.13
CA TYR A 88 -5.60 -3.07 4.34
C TYR A 88 -4.12 -3.23 4.63
N PHE A 89 -3.67 -2.77 5.80
CA PHE A 89 -2.29 -2.91 6.26
C PHE A 89 -2.16 -4.00 7.33
N ILE A 90 -1.43 -5.06 7.02
CA ILE A 90 -1.07 -6.16 7.92
C ILE A 90 0.36 -5.94 8.44
N PRO A 91 0.52 -5.53 9.71
CA PRO A 91 1.80 -5.10 10.23
C PRO A 91 2.72 -6.28 10.61
N GLY A 92 3.99 -5.95 10.90
CA GLY A 92 5.00 -6.92 11.32
C GLY A 92 4.85 -7.41 12.76
N ALA A 93 5.62 -8.44 13.13
CA ALA A 93 5.54 -9.12 14.43
C ALA A 93 5.88 -8.21 15.64
N GLY A 94 6.64 -7.15 15.38
CA GLY A 94 7.03 -6.15 16.37
C GLY A 94 5.96 -5.11 16.67
N PHE A 95 4.87 -5.06 15.90
CA PHE A 95 3.87 -3.99 15.96
C PHE A 95 3.14 -3.94 17.31
N THR A 96 3.03 -2.74 17.87
CA THR A 96 2.42 -2.44 19.17
C THR A 96 1.59 -1.17 19.08
N LYS A 97 0.77 -0.92 20.11
CA LYS A 97 0.05 0.36 20.24
C LYS A 97 0.96 1.60 20.25
N LYS A 98 2.27 1.46 20.55
CA LYS A 98 3.22 2.57 20.53
C LYS A 98 3.58 3.00 19.10
N ASP A 99 3.49 2.09 18.13
CA ASP A 99 3.76 2.38 16.73
C ASP A 99 2.77 3.40 16.15
N TYR A 100 1.58 3.57 16.74
CA TYR A 100 0.64 4.64 16.39
C TYR A 100 1.09 6.04 16.84
N ARG A 101 2.15 6.16 17.63
CA ARG A 101 2.61 7.44 18.22
C ARG A 101 4.10 7.72 17.99
N ASP A 102 4.86 6.76 17.50
CA ASP A 102 6.30 6.90 17.32
C ASP A 102 6.65 7.35 15.89
N ALA A 103 6.75 8.67 15.72
CA ALA A 103 7.06 9.32 14.43
C ALA A 103 8.39 8.89 13.79
N SER A 104 9.25 8.20 14.53
CA SER A 104 10.49 7.64 13.98
C SER A 104 10.31 6.30 13.25
N THR A 105 9.09 5.75 13.22
CA THR A 105 8.83 4.40 12.71
C THR A 105 8.18 4.39 11.33
N PHE A 106 8.52 3.37 10.54
CA PHE A 106 7.84 3.05 9.27
C PHE A 106 6.34 2.87 9.48
N ASN A 107 5.94 2.20 10.57
CA ASN A 107 4.53 1.93 10.86
C ASN A 107 3.77 3.24 11.12
N TYR A 108 4.34 4.15 11.92
CA TYR A 108 3.73 5.45 12.15
C TYR A 108 3.55 6.22 10.85
N GLU A 109 4.62 6.38 10.07
CA GLU A 109 4.57 7.15 8.83
C GLU A 109 3.54 6.55 7.86
N LEU A 110 3.59 5.24 7.63
CA LEU A 110 2.64 4.58 6.72
C LEU A 110 1.20 4.77 7.19
N ILE A 111 0.93 4.55 8.48
CA ILE A 111 -0.42 4.68 9.03
C ILE A 111 -0.88 6.14 8.98
N ASN A 112 -0.02 7.10 9.33
CA ASN A 112 -0.38 8.50 9.41
C ASN A 112 -0.63 9.07 8.01
N SER A 113 0.29 8.88 7.07
CA SER A 113 0.12 9.32 5.68
C SER A 113 -1.08 8.65 5.01
N SER A 114 -1.28 7.36 5.24
CA SER A 114 -2.43 6.65 4.65
C SER A 114 -3.75 7.06 5.27
N LYS A 115 -3.82 7.32 6.59
CA LYS A 115 -5.04 7.84 7.23
C LYS A 115 -5.34 9.27 6.83
N GLU A 116 -4.33 10.11 6.63
CA GLU A 116 -4.52 11.48 6.14
C GLU A 116 -5.12 11.46 4.72
N ALA A 117 -4.59 10.59 3.85
CA ALA A 117 -5.02 10.49 2.46
C ALA A 117 -6.34 9.72 2.25
N LEU A 118 -6.49 8.56 2.90
CA LEU A 118 -7.55 7.57 2.62
C LEU A 118 -8.62 7.53 3.71
N LYS A 119 -8.33 8.07 4.91
CA LYS A 119 -9.27 8.15 6.04
C LYS A 119 -9.87 6.79 6.40
N GLU A 120 -11.16 6.62 6.15
CA GLU A 120 -11.94 5.44 6.46
C GLU A 120 -11.58 4.25 5.54
N ASP A 121 -11.02 4.55 4.36
CA ASP A 121 -10.58 3.56 3.38
C ASP A 121 -9.21 2.96 3.70
N PHE A 122 -8.59 3.32 4.84
CA PHE A 122 -7.36 2.68 5.33
C PHE A 122 -7.57 1.97 6.66
N ILE A 123 -7.32 0.66 6.66
CA ILE A 123 -7.57 -0.22 7.81
C ILE A 123 -6.30 -0.96 8.20
N THR A 124 -5.89 -0.87 9.46
CA THR A 124 -4.83 -1.72 10.02
C THR A 124 -5.43 -3.04 10.53
N VAL A 125 -4.97 -4.16 9.98
CA VAL A 125 -5.47 -5.51 10.27
C VAL A 125 -4.55 -6.21 11.28
N GLU A 126 -4.89 -6.12 12.57
CA GLU A 126 -4.03 -6.57 13.67
C GLU A 126 -4.31 -8.01 14.14
N SER A 127 -5.38 -8.66 13.65
CA SER A 127 -5.82 -9.99 14.15
C SER A 127 -4.80 -11.12 13.99
N SER A 128 -3.86 -10.98 13.04
CA SER A 128 -2.78 -11.96 12.82
C SER A 128 -1.72 -11.93 13.91
N ILE A 129 -1.61 -10.85 14.69
CA ILE A 129 -0.59 -10.70 15.71
C ILE A 129 -0.93 -11.62 16.89
N ARG A 130 0.00 -12.51 17.25
CA ARG A 130 -0.16 -13.35 18.44
C ARG A 130 -0.32 -12.47 19.69
N LYS A 131 -1.35 -12.73 20.50
CA LYS A 131 -1.58 -12.12 21.82
C LYS A 131 -0.56 -12.63 22.85
N ILE A 132 0.73 -12.40 22.61
CA ILE A 132 1.83 -12.71 23.52
C ILE A 132 2.27 -11.38 24.15
N PRO A 133 2.25 -11.25 25.50
CA PRO A 133 2.50 -9.98 26.17
C PRO A 133 3.95 -9.50 26.06
N PHE A 134 4.90 -10.43 25.95
CA PHE A 134 6.33 -10.10 25.90
C PHE A 134 6.82 -9.93 24.46
N LEU A 135 7.17 -8.69 24.10
CA LEU A 135 7.53 -8.28 22.74
C LEU A 135 8.68 -9.09 22.11
N PRO A 136 9.83 -9.31 22.78
CA PRO A 136 10.93 -10.09 22.18
C PRO A 136 10.53 -11.54 21.86
N LEU A 137 9.76 -12.19 22.74
CA LEU A 137 9.27 -13.55 22.51
C LEU A 137 8.21 -13.58 21.40
N ARG A 138 7.31 -12.59 21.36
CA ARG A 138 6.31 -12.44 20.29
C ARG A 138 6.98 -12.24 18.93
N ALA A 139 7.95 -11.33 18.85
CA ALA A 139 8.73 -11.05 17.65
C ALA A 139 9.50 -12.31 17.20
N GLY A 140 10.15 -13.00 18.13
CA GLY A 140 10.88 -14.24 17.85
C GLY A 140 9.97 -15.38 17.34
N LEU A 141 8.85 -15.65 18.02
CA LEU A 141 7.93 -16.74 17.65
C LEU A 141 7.19 -16.44 16.34
N SER A 142 6.75 -15.21 16.13
CA SER A 142 6.02 -14.81 14.92
C SER A 142 6.98 -14.71 13.74
N GLY A 143 8.16 -14.13 13.93
CA GLY A 143 9.22 -14.11 12.91
C GLY A 143 9.66 -15.53 12.52
N ARG A 144 9.86 -16.43 13.50
CA ARG A 144 10.12 -17.84 13.22
C ARG A 144 8.99 -18.47 12.41
N TRP A 145 7.73 -18.23 12.78
CA TRP A 145 6.58 -18.77 12.05
C TRP A 145 6.58 -18.28 10.61
N ALA A 146 6.74 -16.97 10.37
CA ALA A 146 6.71 -16.44 9.02
C ALA A 146 7.88 -16.96 8.17
N ILE A 147 9.09 -17.06 8.72
CA ILE A 147 10.24 -17.62 7.96
C ILE A 147 9.95 -19.06 7.56
N LEU A 148 9.44 -19.88 8.48
CA LEU A 148 9.15 -21.29 8.24
C LEU A 148 7.93 -21.55 7.35
N ASN A 149 7.10 -20.54 7.08
CA ASN A 149 5.89 -20.66 6.27
C ASN A 149 5.89 -19.72 5.04
N GLY A 150 6.94 -18.94 4.83
CA GLY A 150 7.06 -18.02 3.69
C GLY A 150 7.58 -18.67 2.41
N TYR A 151 7.72 -20.00 2.37
CA TYR A 151 8.23 -20.73 1.20
C TYR A 151 7.13 -21.40 0.36
N ALA A 152 5.93 -21.63 0.90
CA ALA A 152 4.83 -22.31 0.22
C ALA A 152 3.46 -21.77 0.68
N PRO A 153 2.42 -21.84 -0.17
CA PRO A 153 1.05 -21.52 0.23
C PRO A 153 0.58 -22.35 1.41
N LEU A 154 -0.21 -21.73 2.28
CA LEU A 154 -0.78 -22.35 3.47
C LEU A 154 -2.25 -22.64 3.26
N ASP A 155 -2.69 -23.78 3.79
CA ASP A 155 -4.11 -24.09 3.85
C ASP A 155 -4.82 -23.16 4.85
N TYR A 156 -5.73 -22.34 4.32
CA TYR A 156 -6.59 -21.44 5.09
C TYR A 156 -7.29 -22.12 6.26
N ASN A 157 -7.75 -23.38 6.09
CA ASN A 157 -8.55 -24.08 7.09
C ASN A 157 -7.76 -24.47 8.34
N THR A 158 -6.46 -24.67 8.20
CA THR A 158 -5.59 -25.14 9.29
C THR A 158 -4.81 -23.99 9.96
N HIS A 159 -4.70 -22.84 9.30
CA HIS A 159 -3.90 -21.71 9.79
C HIS A 159 -4.75 -20.57 10.39
N LYS A 160 -4.94 -20.63 11.71
CA LYS A 160 -5.75 -19.66 12.50
C LYS A 160 -5.41 -18.18 12.27
N ASN A 161 -4.14 -17.84 12.03
CA ASN A 161 -3.74 -16.45 11.80
C ASN A 161 -4.28 -15.94 10.46
N ILE A 162 -4.17 -16.75 9.39
CA ILE A 162 -4.70 -16.41 8.07
C ILE A 162 -6.22 -16.30 8.15
N LYS A 163 -6.87 -17.28 8.78
CA LYS A 163 -8.33 -17.31 8.94
C LYS A 163 -8.88 -16.04 9.60
N ARG A 164 -8.24 -15.59 10.69
CA ARG A 164 -8.65 -14.36 11.39
C ARG A 164 -8.45 -13.10 10.56
N THR A 165 -7.35 -13.01 9.83
CA THR A 165 -7.06 -11.86 8.97
C THR A 165 -8.01 -11.77 7.81
N VAL A 166 -8.32 -12.91 7.16
CA VAL A 166 -9.33 -12.96 6.11
C VAL A 166 -10.70 -12.53 6.65
N PHE A 167 -11.10 -13.05 7.80
CA PHE A 167 -12.38 -12.67 8.42
C PHE A 167 -12.45 -11.16 8.76
N GLU A 168 -11.40 -10.59 9.33
CA GLU A 168 -11.34 -9.15 9.61
C GLU A 168 -11.41 -8.30 8.33
N ILE A 169 -10.81 -8.76 7.23
CA ILE A 169 -10.93 -8.07 5.93
C ILE A 169 -12.36 -8.21 5.40
N GLU A 170 -12.92 -9.42 5.37
CA GLU A 170 -14.29 -9.71 4.89
C GLU A 170 -15.35 -8.91 5.68
N GLU A 171 -15.22 -8.78 7.01
CA GLU A 171 -16.14 -7.97 7.84
C GLU A 171 -16.11 -6.48 7.49
N ASN A 172 -14.96 -5.98 7.05
CA ASN A 172 -14.76 -4.59 6.67
C ASN A 172 -14.85 -4.39 5.16
N PHE A 173 -15.19 -5.41 4.38
CA PHE A 173 -15.27 -5.34 2.93
C PHE A 173 -16.72 -5.36 2.50
N THR A 174 -17.14 -4.31 1.81
CA THR A 174 -18.49 -4.19 1.25
C THR A 174 -18.51 -4.93 -0.07
N THR A 175 -19.31 -5.99 -0.19
CA THR A 175 -19.38 -6.83 -1.39
C THR A 175 -20.18 -6.20 -2.54
N SER A 176 -20.22 -4.87 -2.64
CA SER A 176 -20.74 -4.20 -3.83
C SER A 176 -19.97 -4.70 -5.05
N SER A 177 -20.70 -5.15 -6.09
CA SER A 177 -20.10 -5.80 -7.25
C SER A 177 -19.03 -4.91 -7.89
N GLY A 178 -17.79 -5.39 -7.93
CA GLY A 178 -16.67 -4.73 -8.60
C GLY A 178 -15.75 -3.89 -7.70
N GLU A 179 -15.99 -3.81 -6.39
CA GLU A 179 -15.01 -3.22 -5.47
C GLU A 179 -13.76 -4.12 -5.43
N SER A 180 -12.58 -3.56 -5.68
CA SER A 180 -11.28 -4.22 -5.50
C SER A 180 -10.62 -3.68 -4.24
N MET A 181 -9.52 -4.30 -3.80
CA MET A 181 -8.82 -3.87 -2.60
C MET A 181 -7.30 -3.88 -2.74
N ASN A 182 -6.66 -3.08 -1.91
CA ASN A 182 -5.21 -3.06 -1.74
C ASN A 182 -4.83 -3.75 -0.43
N ILE A 183 -3.79 -4.56 -0.46
CA ILE A 183 -3.26 -5.25 0.72
C ILE A 183 -1.76 -5.00 0.85
N ILE A 184 -1.34 -4.52 2.02
CA ILE A 184 0.04 -4.22 2.35
C ILE A 184 0.45 -5.13 3.51
N GLY A 185 1.47 -5.97 3.31
CA GLY A 185 2.07 -6.79 4.36
C GLY A 185 3.52 -6.39 4.63
N SER A 186 3.88 -6.17 5.91
CA SER A 186 5.24 -5.79 6.30
C SER A 186 5.92 -6.86 7.16
N SER A 187 7.15 -7.27 6.82
CA SER A 187 7.91 -8.27 7.57
C SER A 187 7.09 -9.56 7.75
N TYR A 188 6.86 -10.02 8.98
CA TYR A 188 5.90 -11.10 9.32
C TYR A 188 4.55 -10.94 8.60
N GLY A 189 4.02 -9.72 8.58
CA GLY A 189 2.74 -9.40 7.94
C GLY A 189 2.75 -9.64 6.44
N SER A 190 3.91 -9.67 5.77
CA SER A 190 4.00 -10.02 4.33
C SER A 190 3.65 -11.49 4.06
N VAL A 191 4.05 -12.41 4.95
CA VAL A 191 3.69 -13.83 4.81
C VAL A 191 2.21 -14.05 5.11
N VAL A 192 1.67 -13.29 6.07
CA VAL A 192 0.23 -13.29 6.34
C VAL A 192 -0.52 -12.73 5.13
N ALA A 193 -0.16 -11.54 4.64
CA ALA A 193 -0.79 -10.88 3.50
C ALA A 193 -0.81 -11.76 2.25
N ALA A 194 0.31 -12.38 1.90
CA ALA A 194 0.40 -13.29 0.75
C ALA A 194 -0.62 -14.44 0.85
N ASN A 195 -0.68 -15.11 2.00
CA ASN A 195 -1.60 -16.23 2.20
C ASN A 195 -3.06 -15.77 2.36
N THR A 196 -3.28 -14.58 2.89
CA THR A 196 -4.59 -13.94 2.95
C THR A 196 -5.11 -13.64 1.55
N VAL A 197 -4.29 -13.09 0.66
CA VAL A 197 -4.66 -12.83 -0.75
C VAL A 197 -5.02 -14.13 -1.47
N ILE A 198 -4.20 -15.18 -1.33
CA ILE A 198 -4.50 -16.49 -1.92
C ILE A 198 -5.85 -17.01 -1.38
N ALA A 199 -6.06 -16.94 -0.07
CA ALA A 199 -7.30 -17.39 0.54
C ALA A 199 -8.52 -16.57 0.14
N LEU A 200 -8.38 -15.26 -0.07
CA LEU A 200 -9.48 -14.41 -0.54
C LEU A 200 -9.88 -14.77 -1.97
N LEU A 201 -8.90 -14.95 -2.86
CA LEU A 201 -9.12 -15.21 -4.30
C LEU A 201 -9.53 -16.66 -4.63
N GLU A 202 -9.20 -17.63 -3.78
CA GLU A 202 -9.53 -19.04 -4.01
C GLU A 202 -10.84 -19.49 -3.34
N ARG A 203 -11.43 -18.63 -2.50
CA ARG A 203 -12.69 -18.91 -1.80
C ARG A 203 -13.86 -18.32 -2.58
N ASP A 204 -15.01 -18.97 -2.44
CA ASP A 204 -16.29 -18.43 -2.92
C ASP A 204 -16.82 -17.39 -1.91
N ASN A 205 -16.30 -16.16 -2.00
CA ASN A 205 -16.65 -15.04 -1.13
C ASN A 205 -16.94 -13.73 -1.90
N GLY A 206 -17.05 -13.80 -3.23
CA GLY A 206 -17.30 -12.64 -4.09
C GLY A 206 -16.09 -11.74 -4.31
N ILE A 207 -14.89 -12.14 -3.89
CA ILE A 207 -13.63 -11.40 -4.14
C ILE A 207 -12.85 -12.14 -5.22
N ASP A 208 -12.83 -11.57 -6.42
CA ASP A 208 -12.16 -12.14 -7.59
C ASP A 208 -10.85 -11.42 -7.95
N LYS A 209 -10.61 -10.23 -7.39
CA LYS A 209 -9.46 -9.40 -7.72
C LYS A 209 -8.88 -8.64 -6.52
N ILE A 210 -7.55 -8.54 -6.50
CA ILE A 210 -6.75 -7.65 -5.66
C ILE A 210 -6.06 -6.66 -6.58
N ASP A 211 -6.18 -5.36 -6.32
CA ASP A 211 -5.53 -4.38 -7.18
C ASP A 211 -4.04 -4.26 -6.86
N VAL A 212 -3.70 -3.98 -5.60
CA VAL A 212 -2.30 -3.86 -5.20
C VAL A 212 -1.99 -4.77 -4.02
N LEU A 213 -1.07 -5.72 -4.23
CA LEU A 213 -0.42 -6.48 -3.16
C LEU A 213 1.01 -5.98 -2.95
N ILE A 214 1.28 -5.35 -1.81
CA ILE A 214 2.61 -4.89 -1.42
C ILE A 214 3.19 -5.83 -0.34
N LEU A 215 4.34 -6.44 -0.64
CA LEU A 215 5.09 -7.29 0.27
C LEU A 215 6.39 -6.58 0.68
N SER A 216 6.34 -5.86 1.79
CA SER A 216 7.40 -4.97 2.24
C SER A 216 8.31 -5.61 3.28
N ALA A 217 9.64 -5.51 3.08
CA ALA A 217 10.65 -6.23 3.86
C ALA A 217 10.30 -7.73 4.02
N SER A 218 9.84 -8.34 2.92
CA SER A 218 9.25 -9.68 2.94
C SER A 218 10.30 -10.78 2.99
N MET A 219 10.09 -11.76 3.85
CA MET A 219 10.92 -12.97 3.89
C MET A 219 10.60 -13.99 2.80
N ILE A 220 9.54 -13.76 2.02
CA ILE A 220 9.17 -14.62 0.89
C ILE A 220 10.22 -14.46 -0.20
N ASP A 221 10.77 -15.58 -0.64
CA ASP A 221 11.59 -15.64 -1.85
C ASP A 221 10.64 -15.66 -3.06
N GLN A 222 10.87 -14.80 -4.06
CA GLN A 222 10.02 -14.73 -5.25
C GLN A 222 10.04 -16.03 -6.06
N GLU A 223 11.10 -16.83 -5.93
CA GLU A 223 11.25 -18.13 -6.59
C GLU A 223 10.80 -19.30 -5.70
N SER A 224 10.22 -19.02 -4.52
CA SER A 224 9.57 -20.04 -3.69
C SER A 224 8.22 -20.45 -4.26
N GLU A 225 7.67 -21.57 -3.81
CA GLU A 225 6.32 -22.01 -4.21
C GLU A 225 5.26 -20.94 -3.90
N LEU A 226 5.39 -20.24 -2.75
CA LEU A 226 4.52 -19.12 -2.42
C LEU A 226 4.72 -17.92 -3.37
N GLY A 227 5.97 -17.54 -3.65
CA GLY A 227 6.29 -16.46 -4.57
C GLY A 227 5.78 -16.72 -5.99
N MET A 228 5.99 -17.93 -6.49
CA MET A 228 5.50 -18.37 -7.79
C MET A 228 3.97 -18.41 -7.85
N LYS A 229 3.29 -18.85 -6.79
CA LYS A 229 1.82 -18.81 -6.73
C LYS A 229 1.29 -17.38 -6.84
N LEU A 230 1.89 -16.42 -6.14
CA LEU A 230 1.49 -15.01 -6.25
C LEU A 230 1.75 -14.46 -7.65
N LYS A 231 2.88 -14.84 -8.26
CA LYS A 231 3.19 -14.47 -9.65
C LYS A 231 2.16 -15.04 -10.63
N THR A 232 1.75 -16.30 -10.47
CA THR A 232 0.68 -16.89 -11.28
C THR A 232 -0.64 -16.13 -11.10
N LEU A 233 -1.02 -15.77 -9.87
CA LEU A 233 -2.22 -14.96 -9.63
C LEU A 233 -2.13 -13.56 -10.28
N GLN A 234 -0.93 -12.99 -10.37
CA GLN A 234 -0.70 -11.76 -11.14
C GLN A 234 -0.83 -11.98 -12.64
N GLU A 235 -0.24 -13.05 -13.18
CA GLU A 235 -0.33 -13.41 -14.60
C GLU A 235 -1.78 -13.76 -15.02
N GLU A 236 -2.60 -14.26 -14.10
CA GLU A 236 -4.04 -14.49 -14.24
C GLU A 236 -4.90 -13.22 -14.03
N GLU A 237 -4.29 -12.04 -13.88
CA GLU A 237 -4.95 -10.75 -13.65
C GLU A 237 -5.80 -10.66 -12.36
N LYS A 238 -5.72 -11.67 -11.48
CA LYS A 238 -6.36 -11.65 -10.15
C LYS A 238 -5.60 -10.77 -9.15
N ILE A 239 -4.33 -10.49 -9.40
CA ILE A 239 -3.55 -9.46 -8.71
C ILE A 239 -3.05 -8.47 -9.76
N ALA A 240 -3.57 -7.24 -9.81
CA ALA A 240 -3.15 -6.30 -10.84
C ALA A 240 -1.68 -5.87 -10.64
N VAL A 241 -1.28 -5.60 -9.40
CA VAL A 241 0.07 -5.17 -9.03
C VAL A 241 0.62 -6.00 -7.87
N LEU A 242 1.65 -6.78 -8.13
CA LEU A 242 2.45 -7.45 -7.11
C LEU A 242 3.78 -6.71 -6.90
N TYR A 243 3.97 -6.08 -5.74
CA TYR A 243 5.15 -5.28 -5.45
C TYR A 243 5.94 -5.80 -4.24
N TYR A 244 7.19 -6.22 -4.49
CA TYR A 244 8.14 -6.58 -3.43
C TYR A 244 9.02 -5.39 -3.08
N GLN A 245 8.77 -4.76 -1.93
CA GLN A 245 9.62 -3.69 -1.43
C GLN A 245 10.82 -4.31 -0.70
N ILE A 246 11.98 -4.28 -1.35
CA ILE A 246 13.24 -4.81 -0.81
C ILE A 246 13.85 -3.81 0.16
N THR A 247 14.33 -4.30 1.30
CA THR A 247 15.12 -3.49 2.23
C THR A 247 16.62 -3.77 2.01
N PRO A 248 17.42 -2.78 1.60
CA PRO A 248 18.86 -2.97 1.43
C PRO A 248 19.54 -3.44 2.72
N ASN A 249 20.49 -4.36 2.60
CA ASN A 249 21.24 -4.95 3.73
C ASN A 249 20.38 -5.73 4.75
N ASP A 250 19.11 -5.97 4.45
CA ASP A 250 18.23 -6.78 5.27
C ASP A 250 18.30 -8.26 4.89
N ASN A 251 19.02 -9.04 5.69
CA ASN A 251 19.15 -10.49 5.53
C ASN A 251 17.88 -11.30 5.89
N ILE A 252 16.79 -10.63 6.33
CA ILE A 252 15.46 -11.22 6.47
C ILE A 252 14.76 -11.32 5.12
N THR A 253 15.01 -10.37 4.22
CA THR A 253 14.34 -10.36 2.93
C THR A 253 14.69 -11.65 2.16
N ALA A 254 13.68 -12.32 1.60
CA ALA A 254 13.77 -13.64 0.97
C ALA A 254 14.38 -14.79 1.83
N CYS A 255 14.47 -14.64 3.15
CA CYS A 255 15.15 -15.65 3.98
C CYS A 255 14.37 -16.97 4.18
N SER A 256 13.11 -17.05 3.74
CA SER A 256 12.37 -18.31 3.66
C SER A 256 12.94 -19.26 2.61
N GLY A 257 13.62 -18.75 1.58
CA GLY A 257 14.15 -19.55 0.47
C GLY A 257 13.08 -20.35 -0.27
N LYS A 258 13.52 -21.31 -1.09
CA LYS A 258 12.65 -22.05 -2.02
C LYS A 258 12.05 -23.33 -1.43
N SER A 259 12.47 -23.71 -0.23
CA SER A 259 12.05 -24.96 0.39
C SER A 259 12.03 -24.87 1.91
N LYS A 260 11.31 -25.79 2.56
CA LYS A 260 11.32 -25.94 4.02
C LYS A 260 12.73 -26.09 4.61
N LYS A 261 13.63 -26.76 3.91
CA LYS A 261 15.02 -26.95 4.33
C LYS A 261 15.79 -25.63 4.31
N GLU A 262 15.59 -24.84 3.26
CA GLU A 262 16.17 -23.50 3.14
C GLU A 262 15.58 -22.54 4.16
N ALA A 263 14.26 -22.54 4.38
CA ALA A 263 13.60 -21.74 5.42
C ALA A 263 14.21 -21.98 6.80
N ARG A 264 14.47 -23.26 7.15
CA ARG A 264 15.16 -23.61 8.41
C ARG A 264 16.59 -23.09 8.46
N LYS A 265 17.33 -23.13 7.34
CA LYS A 265 18.69 -22.56 7.24
C LYS A 265 18.67 -21.04 7.35
N GLY A 266 17.75 -20.37 6.67
CA GLY A 266 17.54 -18.93 6.72
C GLY A 266 17.20 -18.46 8.13
N PHE A 267 16.28 -19.14 8.81
CA PHE A 267 15.99 -18.91 10.23
C PHE A 267 17.26 -19.01 11.10
N ARG A 268 18.03 -20.09 10.95
CA ARG A 268 19.29 -20.25 11.70
C ARG A 268 20.29 -19.15 11.39
N ARG A 269 20.43 -18.77 10.12
CA ARG A 269 21.33 -17.71 9.68
C ARG A 269 20.99 -16.38 10.33
N VAL A 270 19.72 -16.01 10.27
CA VAL A 270 19.19 -14.74 10.79
C VAL A 270 19.28 -14.65 12.31
N VAL A 271 19.01 -15.75 13.02
CA VAL A 271 18.93 -15.75 14.49
C VAL A 271 20.30 -15.99 15.14
N PHE A 272 21.08 -16.93 14.62
CA PHE A 272 22.31 -17.39 15.29
C PHE A 272 23.60 -16.99 14.56
N ASN A 273 23.57 -16.85 13.24
CA ASN A 273 24.79 -16.66 12.44
C ASN A 273 24.95 -15.25 11.86
N THR A 274 24.08 -14.31 12.22
CA THR A 274 24.20 -12.90 11.84
C THR A 274 24.57 -12.09 13.07
N ALA A 275 25.56 -11.22 12.92
CA ALA A 275 25.93 -10.23 13.92
C ALA A 275 25.69 -8.82 13.35
N PRO A 276 24.77 -8.03 13.93
CA PRO A 276 23.85 -8.37 15.02
C PRO A 276 22.75 -9.35 14.57
N SER A 277 22.20 -10.15 15.50
CA SER A 277 21.06 -11.05 15.28
C SER A 277 19.74 -10.29 15.19
N ILE A 278 18.70 -10.85 14.53
CA ILE A 278 17.36 -10.23 14.44
C ILE A 278 16.73 -9.96 15.81
N ILE A 279 17.13 -10.71 16.84
CA ILE A 279 16.69 -10.51 18.22
C ILE A 279 17.21 -9.18 18.78
N ASN A 280 18.30 -8.64 18.22
CA ASN A 280 18.80 -7.32 18.55
C ASN A 280 17.94 -6.24 17.87
N LEU A 281 16.89 -5.83 18.58
CA LEU A 281 15.93 -4.80 18.16
C LEU A 281 16.54 -3.43 17.87
N LYS A 282 17.77 -3.16 18.32
CA LYS A 282 18.44 -1.86 18.15
C LYS A 282 19.41 -1.81 16.98
N LYS A 283 20.07 -2.93 16.66
CA LYS A 283 21.20 -2.94 15.71
C LYS A 283 20.96 -3.75 14.44
N HIS A 284 19.99 -4.66 14.43
CA HIS A 284 19.73 -5.46 13.23
C HIS A 284 19.21 -4.61 12.08
N ALA A 285 19.73 -4.82 10.87
CA ALA A 285 19.36 -4.04 9.68
C ALA A 285 17.84 -3.99 9.45
N HIS A 286 17.15 -5.14 9.55
CA HIS A 286 15.68 -5.21 9.50
C HIS A 286 14.97 -4.28 10.51
N ASN A 287 15.44 -4.26 11.77
CA ASN A 287 14.83 -3.50 12.85
C ASN A 287 15.20 -2.00 12.78
N ILE A 288 16.33 -1.68 12.13
CA ILE A 288 16.70 -0.29 11.80
C ILE A 288 15.85 0.19 10.63
N ALA A 289 15.66 -0.63 9.61
CA ALA A 289 14.87 -0.28 8.43
C ALA A 289 13.38 -0.11 8.75
N SER A 290 12.85 -0.78 9.77
CA SER A 290 11.51 -0.48 10.31
C SER A 290 11.39 0.90 10.97
N LYS A 291 12.50 1.65 11.08
CA LYS A 291 12.54 3.05 11.53
C LYS A 291 12.81 4.03 10.39
N SER A 292 12.51 3.64 9.15
CA SER A 292 12.70 4.50 7.99
C SER A 292 11.35 5.00 7.44
N PRO A 293 11.00 6.28 7.65
CA PRO A 293 9.82 6.90 7.02
C PRO A 293 9.86 6.83 5.49
N LYS A 294 11.06 6.91 4.89
CA LYS A 294 11.24 6.81 3.43
C LYS A 294 10.61 5.54 2.84
N ARG A 295 10.70 4.42 3.56
CA ARG A 295 10.09 3.16 3.15
C ARG A 295 8.56 3.23 3.12
N ALA A 296 7.94 3.99 4.03
CA ALA A 296 6.50 4.21 4.02
C ALA A 296 6.08 5.01 2.78
N ASN A 297 6.85 6.05 2.43
CA ASN A 297 6.59 6.84 1.22
C ASN A 297 6.71 6.00 -0.06
N GLU A 298 7.69 5.09 -0.14
CA GLU A 298 7.80 4.16 -1.27
C GLU A 298 6.59 3.22 -1.39
N VAL A 299 6.06 2.74 -0.26
CA VAL A 299 4.86 1.90 -0.22
C VAL A 299 3.62 2.70 -0.61
N PHE A 300 3.47 3.90 -0.07
CA PHE A 300 2.35 4.80 -0.33
C PHE A 300 2.32 5.27 -1.80
N ASP A 301 3.49 5.60 -2.37
CA ASP A 301 3.64 5.93 -3.79
C ASP A 301 3.11 4.82 -4.71
N VAL A 302 3.30 3.55 -4.35
CA VAL A 302 2.80 2.42 -5.14
C VAL A 302 1.28 2.35 -5.09
N ILE A 303 0.66 2.63 -3.94
CA ILE A 303 -0.80 2.72 -3.85
C ILE A 303 -1.30 3.84 -4.77
N ILE A 304 -0.81 5.07 -4.57
CA ILE A 304 -1.29 6.25 -5.31
C ILE A 304 -1.11 6.11 -6.82
N ARG A 305 0.02 5.57 -7.29
CA ARG A 305 0.29 5.42 -8.74
C ARG A 305 -0.58 4.37 -9.42
N ASN A 306 -1.17 3.47 -8.66
CA ASN A 306 -2.00 2.38 -9.18
C ASN A 306 -3.47 2.54 -8.78
N SER A 307 -3.85 3.68 -8.21
CA SER A 307 -5.24 4.05 -7.99
C SER A 307 -5.91 4.48 -9.30
N GLU A 308 -7.21 4.21 -9.43
CA GLU A 308 -7.97 4.61 -10.60
C GLU A 308 -8.29 6.11 -10.56
N VAL A 309 -8.12 6.78 -11.71
CA VAL A 309 -8.60 8.15 -11.91
C VAL A 309 -9.86 8.06 -12.74
N ASN A 310 -11.00 8.31 -12.10
CA ASN A 310 -12.31 8.27 -12.73
C ASN A 310 -12.66 9.65 -13.28
N TRP A 311 -12.84 9.73 -14.59
CA TRP A 311 -13.31 10.94 -15.27
C TRP A 311 -14.82 10.86 -15.43
N THR A 312 -15.54 11.81 -14.82
CA THR A 312 -16.95 12.03 -15.09
C THR A 312 -17.11 13.28 -15.94
N ILE A 313 -17.59 13.11 -17.16
CA ILE A 313 -18.03 14.24 -17.98
C ILE A 313 -19.43 14.59 -17.50
N ASP A 314 -19.54 15.66 -16.71
CA ASP A 314 -20.84 16.25 -16.45
C ASP A 314 -21.32 16.90 -17.75
N ASN A 315 -22.17 16.22 -18.50
CA ASN A 315 -22.91 16.80 -19.64
C ASN A 315 -24.02 17.73 -19.16
N ASN A 316 -23.71 18.58 -18.18
CA ASN A 316 -24.62 19.59 -17.72
C ASN A 316 -24.48 20.80 -18.64
N ASP A 317 -25.28 20.81 -19.70
CA ASP A 317 -25.64 21.99 -20.49
C ASP A 317 -26.38 23.02 -19.60
N TYR A 318 -25.69 23.61 -18.60
CA TYR A 318 -26.21 24.73 -17.82
C TYR A 318 -26.09 26.08 -18.58
N PHE A 319 -25.68 26.05 -19.85
CA PHE A 319 -25.46 27.24 -20.66
C PHE A 319 -26.39 27.39 -21.86
N THR A 320 -27.64 26.94 -21.80
CA THR A 320 -28.69 27.49 -22.68
C THR A 320 -30.06 27.44 -22.03
N GLN A 321 -30.39 28.46 -21.24
CA GLN A 321 -31.73 29.06 -21.23
C GLN A 321 -31.68 30.44 -20.55
N SER A 322 -31.12 31.39 -21.28
CA SER A 322 -31.51 32.80 -21.16
C SER A 322 -32.05 33.26 -22.51
N LYS A 323 -33.38 33.20 -22.62
CA LYS A 323 -34.25 34.21 -23.26
C LYS A 323 -35.69 33.89 -22.95
#